data_AF-A0A9D6MVE2-F1
#
_entry.id   AF-A0A9D6MVE2-F1
#
_cell.length_a   1.000
_cell.length_b   1.000
_cell.length_c   1.000
_cell.angle_alpha   90.00
_cell.angle_beta   90.00
_cell.angle_gamma   90.00
#
_symmetry.space_group_name_H-M   'P 1'
#
loop_
_entity.id
_entity.type
_entity.pdbx_description
1 polymer ?
#
loop_
_entity_poly.entity_id
_entity_poly.type
_entity_poly.pdbx_seq_one_letter_code
_entity_poly.pdbx_strand_id
1 'polypeptide(L)' 'MRLFSPIRFRDLWVRNRIFVSPMCQYSAKDGMANEWHLVHYG' A
#
# COMPACT_ATOMS: atom_id res chain seq x y z
N MET A 1 -20.69 8.41 -6.30
CA MET A 1 -19.48 7.75 -5.75
C MET A 1 -18.54 8.83 -5.20
N ARG A 2 -18.04 8.75 -3.96
CA ARG A 2 -17.15 9.77 -3.34
C ARG A 2 -15.72 9.25 -3.19
N LEU A 3 -14.95 9.22 -4.28
CA LEU A 3 -13.63 8.57 -4.34
C LEU A 3 -12.60 9.13 -3.34
N PHE A 4 -12.55 10.47 -3.20
CA PHE A 4 -11.59 11.15 -2.33
C PHE A 4 -12.10 11.39 -0.90
N SER A 5 -13.27 10.85 -0.54
CA SER A 5 -13.78 10.98 0.82
C SER A 5 -13.10 10.00 1.77
N PRO A 6 -12.85 10.38 3.04
CA PRO A 6 -12.37 9.44 4.05
C PRO A 6 -13.29 8.24 4.24
N ILE A 7 -12.70 7.12 4.65
CA ILE A 7 -13.41 5.89 5.00
C ILE A 7 -12.75 5.25 6.22
N ARG A 8 -13.56 4.63 7.08
CA ARG A 8 -13.08 3.88 8.25
C ARG A 8 -13.11 2.39 7.97
N PHE A 9 -12.00 1.70 8.22
CA PHE A 9 -11.90 0.24 8.24
C PHE A 9 -11.58 -0.21 9.66
N ARG A 10 -12.54 -0.85 10.35
CA ARG A 10 -12.42 -1.18 11.78
C ARG A 10 -12.04 0.06 12.58
N ASP A 11 -10.83 0.13 13.15
CA ASP A 11 -10.35 1.26 13.95
C ASP A 11 -9.38 2.19 13.20
N LEU A 12 -9.20 1.97 11.89
CA LEU A 12 -8.33 2.79 11.04
C LEU A 12 -9.15 3.73 10.16
N TRP A 13 -8.81 5.02 10.19
CA TRP A 13 -9.29 6.00 9.22
C TRP A 13 -8.31 6.15 8.06
N VAL A 14 -8.81 6.04 6.83
CA VAL A 14 -8.05 6.22 5.59
C VAL A 14 -8.54 7.47 4.88
N ARG A 15 -7.61 8.25 4.33
CA ARG A 15 -7.86 9.57 3.75
C ARG A 15 -8.74 9.56 2.50
N ASN A 16 -8.70 8.47 1.73
CA ASN A 16 -9.46 8.29 0.50
C ASN A 16 -9.76 6.81 0.25
N ARG A 17 -10.48 6.51 -0.83
CA ARG A 17 -10.90 5.16 -1.22
C ARG A 17 -10.05 4.56 -2.36
N ILE A 18 -8.82 5.05 -2.54
CA ILE A 18 -7.89 4.61 -3.58
C ILE A 18 -6.86 3.68 -2.92
N PHE A 19 -6.75 2.46 -3.43
CA PHE A 19 -5.84 1.44 -2.91
C PHE A 19 -4.98 0.87 -4.03
N VAL A 20 -3.78 0.46 -3.69
CA VAL A 20 -2.89 -0.30 -4.58
C VAL A 20 -3.12 -1.77 -4.29
N SER A 21 -3.45 -2.55 -5.31
CA SER A 21 -3.60 -4.01 -5.20
C SER A 21 -2.29 -4.65 -4.72
N PRO A 22 -2.34 -5.79 -4.01
CA PRO A 22 -1.13 -6.54 -3.71
C PRO A 22 -0.50 -7.03 -5.02
N MET A 23 0.75 -6.65 -5.25
CA MET A 23 1.51 -7.00 -6.46
C MET A 23 2.83 -7.66 -6.05
N CYS A 24 3.20 -8.73 -6.75
CA CYS A 24 4.47 -9.41 -6.51
C CYS A 24 5.61 -8.62 -7.15
N GLN A 25 6.53 -8.14 -6.32
CA GLN A 25 7.69 -7.38 -6.77
C GLN A 25 8.91 -8.26 -7.10
N TYR A 26 8.93 -9.52 -6.66
CA TYR A 26 9.99 -10.51 -6.88
C TYR A 26 11.43 -10.00 -6.64
N SER A 27 11.59 -9.00 -5.79
CA SER A 27 12.85 -8.29 -5.59
C SER A 27 13.42 -8.48 -4.19
N ALA A 28 12.80 -9.32 -3.36
CA ALA A 28 13.31 -9.64 -2.03
C ALA A 28 14.53 -10.55 -2.13
N LYS A 29 15.49 -10.37 -1.22
CA LYS A 29 16.63 -11.27 -1.04
C LYS A 29 16.51 -11.92 0.33
N ASP A 30 16.60 -13.25 0.40
CA ASP A 30 16.40 -14.04 1.62
C ASP A 30 15.08 -13.73 2.35
N GLY A 31 14.03 -13.40 1.60
CA GLY A 31 12.73 -13.02 2.15
C GLY A 31 12.67 -11.61 2.76
N MET A 32 13.77 -10.86 2.70
CA MET A 32 13.87 -9.53 3.30
C MET A 32 13.59 -8.42 2.28
N ALA A 33 12.86 -7.40 2.74
CA ALA A 33 12.70 -6.14 2.02
C ALA A 33 14.06 -5.43 1.89
N ASN A 34 14.20 -4.65 0.82
CA ASN A 34 15.46 -3.96 0.47
C ASN A 34 15.16 -2.63 -0.23
N GLU A 35 16.19 -1.99 -0.77
CA GLU A 35 16.12 -0.68 -1.44
C GLU A 35 15.01 -0.60 -2.52
N TRP A 36 14.76 -1.68 -3.26
CA TRP A 36 13.67 -1.73 -4.22
C TRP A 36 12.30 -1.48 -3.57
N HIS A 37 12.07 -2.06 -2.39
CA HIS A 37 10.79 -1.94 -1.69
C HIS A 37 10.60 -0.53 -1.13
N LEU A 38 11.68 0.13 -0.71
CA LEU A 38 11.63 1.53 -0.27
C LEU A 38 11.28 2.45 -1.44
N VAL A 39 11.98 2.34 -2.57
CA VAL A 39 11.73 3.19 -3.74
C VAL A 39 10.36 2.91 -4.38
N HIS A 40 9.92 1.65 -4.40
CA HIS A 40 8.65 1.28 -5.00
C HIS A 40 7.44 1.72 -4.17
N TYR A 41 7.52 1.66 -2.84
CA TYR A 41 6.41 2.02 -1.95
C TYR A 41 6.47 3.46 -1.40
N GLY A 42 7.64 4.11 -1.45
CA GLY A 42 7.81 5.54 -1.20
C GLY A 42 7.55 5.97 0.24
#